data_AF-A0A974P5A6-F1
#
_entry.id   AF-A0A974P5A6-F1
#
_cell.length_a   1.000
_cell.length_b   1.000
_cell.length_c   1.000
_cell.angle_alpha   90.00
_cell.angle_beta   90.00
_cell.angle_gamma   90.00
#
_symmetry.space_group_name_H-M   'P 1'
#
loop_
_entity.id
_entity.type
_entity.pdbx_description
1 polymer ?
#
loop_
_entity_poly.entity_id
_entity_poly.type
_entity_poly.pdbx_seq_one_letter_code
_entity_poly.pdbx_strand_id
1 'polypeptide(L)'
;MLADMLGPQHDDARLLAVVEHFWENRRVGNVLFAGPTRPLLAKTLAGLIEARLRTRPEVQNPGLLAAQLAGGQMGLLSTWLAGAAPASPQAVADMLHAAAQAVAT
;
A
#
# COMPACT_ATOMS: atom_id res chain seq x y z
N MET A 1 -0.19 -8.14 3.93
CA MET A 1 0.05 -8.01 2.48
C MET A 1 0.76 -6.70 2.16
N LEU A 2 0.11 -5.54 2.15
CA LEU A 2 0.82 -4.26 1.92
C LEU A 2 1.70 -3.83 3.12
N ALA A 3 1.24 -4.12 4.34
CA ALA A 3 2.01 -3.86 5.56
C ALA A 3 3.26 -4.75 5.69
N ASP A 4 3.36 -5.86 4.94
CA ASP A 4 4.53 -6.75 4.99
C ASP A 4 5.75 -6.14 4.27
N MET A 5 5.56 -5.04 3.55
CA MET A 5 6.63 -4.24 2.93
C MET A 5 7.57 -3.55 3.93
N LEU A 6 7.47 -3.85 5.23
CA LEU A 6 8.33 -3.30 6.28
C LEU A 6 9.13 -4.38 7.03
N GLY A 7 9.10 -5.66 6.63
CA GLY A 7 9.82 -6.74 7.32
C GLY A 7 11.00 -7.29 6.52
N PRO A 8 12.08 -7.79 7.14
CA PRO A 8 13.30 -8.27 6.45
C PRO A 8 13.13 -9.51 5.56
N GLN A 9 11.95 -10.16 5.58
CA GLN A 9 11.57 -11.25 4.67
C GLN A 9 10.61 -10.72 3.58
N HIS A 10 11.03 -9.66 2.89
CA HIS A 10 10.31 -9.11 1.74
C HIS A 10 10.14 -10.16 0.65
N ASP A 11 8.89 -10.46 0.31
CA ASP A 11 8.53 -11.34 -0.79
C ASP A 11 7.93 -10.49 -1.92
N ASP A 12 8.82 -9.94 -2.77
CA ASP A 12 8.43 -9.10 -3.91
C ASP A 12 7.49 -9.84 -4.88
N ALA A 13 7.61 -11.17 -4.96
CA ALA A 13 6.70 -12.00 -5.74
C ALA A 13 5.29 -12.00 -5.15
N ARG A 14 5.16 -11.98 -3.82
CA ARG A 14 3.86 -11.85 -3.14
C ARG A 14 3.24 -10.48 -3.33
N LEU A 15 4.03 -9.40 -3.33
CA LEU A 15 3.52 -8.06 -3.61
C LEU A 15 3.01 -7.96 -5.05
N LEU A 16 3.78 -8.47 -6.00
CA LEU A 16 3.40 -8.54 -7.41
C LEU A 16 2.08 -9.31 -7.58
N ALA A 17 1.96 -10.51 -7.01
CA ALA A 17 0.76 -11.32 -7.11
C ALA A 17 -0.50 -10.60 -6.59
N VAL A 18 -0.36 -9.78 -5.53
CA VAL A 18 -1.47 -8.95 -5.01
C VAL A 18 -1.84 -7.84 -5.99
N VAL A 19 -0.85 -7.17 -6.57
CA VAL A 19 -1.06 -6.10 -7.55
C VAL A 19 -1.69 -6.64 -8.83
N GLU A 20 -1.24 -7.80 -9.30
CA GLU A 20 -1.85 -8.53 -10.43
C GLU A 20 -3.29 -8.90 -10.14
N HIS A 21 -3.58 -9.44 -8.95
CA HIS A 21 -4.95 -9.77 -8.55
C HIS A 21 -5.87 -8.53 -8.57
N PHE A 22 -5.39 -7.36 -8.14
CA PHE A 22 -6.17 -6.13 -8.23
C PHE A 22 -6.42 -5.69 -9.67
N TRP A 23 -5.44 -5.89 -10.56
CA TRP A 23 -5.59 -5.60 -11.98
C TRP A 23 -6.62 -6.49 -12.66
N GLU A 24 -6.53 -7.80 -12.43
CA GLU A 24 -7.50 -8.79 -12.92
C GLU A 24 -8.92 -8.46 -12.44
N ASN A 25 -9.04 -7.97 -11.20
CA ASN A 25 -10.30 -7.60 -10.57
C ASN A 25 -10.57 -6.08 -10.59
N ARG A 26 -9.99 -5.33 -11.55
CA ARG A 26 -9.99 -3.85 -11.53
C ARG A 26 -11.37 -3.20 -11.42
N ARG A 27 -12.42 -3.85 -11.93
CA ARG A 27 -13.80 -3.34 -11.80
C ARG A 27 -14.28 -3.34 -10.35
N VAL A 28 -13.97 -4.41 -9.61
CA VAL A 28 -14.24 -4.53 -8.17
C VAL A 28 -13.26 -3.68 -7.37
N GLY A 29 -11.98 -3.69 -7.75
CA GLY A 29 -10.94 -2.84 -7.18
C GLY A 29 -11.34 -1.37 -7.20
N ASN A 30 -11.79 -0.84 -8.34
CA ASN A 30 -12.22 0.56 -8.42
C ASN A 30 -13.34 0.90 -7.45
N VAL A 31 -14.31 0.01 -7.22
CA VAL A 31 -15.38 0.25 -6.23
C VAL A 31 -14.81 0.31 -4.81
N LEU A 32 -13.86 -0.56 -4.48
CA LEU A 32 -13.26 -0.61 -3.15
C LEU A 32 -12.31 0.57 -2.88
N PHE A 33 -11.48 0.93 -3.87
CA PHE A 33 -10.41 1.91 -3.75
C PHE A 33 -10.84 3.35 -4.09
N ALA A 34 -11.91 3.56 -4.87
CA ALA A 34 -12.46 4.88 -5.19
C ALA A 34 -13.84 5.15 -4.56
N GLY A 35 -14.46 4.13 -3.95
CA GLY A 35 -15.78 4.24 -3.33
C GLY A 35 -15.76 4.63 -1.84
N PRO A 36 -16.94 4.64 -1.19
CA PRO A 36 -17.12 5.08 0.20
C PRO A 36 -16.39 4.19 1.23
N THR A 37 -15.93 3.01 0.83
CA THR A 37 -15.13 2.09 1.66
C THR A 37 -13.68 2.53 1.81
N ARG A 38 -13.19 3.45 0.95
CA ARG A 38 -11.79 3.87 0.91
C ARG A 38 -11.26 4.37 2.26
N PRO A 39 -11.96 5.21 3.04
CA PRO A 39 -11.46 5.68 4.34
C PRO A 39 -11.30 4.54 5.36
N LEU A 40 -12.20 3.55 5.33
CA LEU A 40 -12.13 2.37 6.19
C LEU A 40 -10.91 1.52 5.83
N LEU A 41 -10.70 1.24 4.54
CA LEU A 41 -9.53 0.49 4.06
C LEU A 41 -8.22 1.19 4.41
N ALA A 42 -8.14 2.51 4.21
CA ALA A 42 -6.98 3.30 4.57
C ALA A 42 -6.70 3.24 6.09
N LYS A 43 -7.75 3.34 6.92
CA LYS A 43 -7.62 3.22 8.38
C LYS A 43 -7.16 1.83 8.81
N THR A 44 -7.72 0.77 8.23
CA THR A 44 -7.31 -0.61 8.52
C THR A 44 -5.86 -0.85 8.12
N LEU A 45 -5.46 -0.40 6.93
CA LEU A 45 -4.08 -0.50 6.45
C LEU A 45 -3.12 0.29 7.35
N ALA A 46 -3.48 1.51 7.74
CA ALA A 46 -2.71 2.31 8.68
C ALA A 46 -2.54 1.58 10.03
N GLY A 47 -3.59 0.97 10.59
CA GLY A 47 -3.48 0.19 11.83
C GLY A 47 -2.50 -0.99 11.73
N LEU A 48 -2.48 -1.69 10.58
CA LEU A 48 -1.54 -2.80 10.35
C LEU A 48 -0.09 -2.33 10.18
N ILE A 49 0.11 -1.17 9.54
CA ILE A 49 1.42 -0.55 9.38
C ILE A 49 1.92 -0.03 10.73
N GLU A 50 1.07 0.69 11.47
CA GLU A 50 1.39 1.23 12.79
C GLU A 50 1.83 0.14 13.75
N ALA A 51 1.14 -1.01 13.78
CA ALA A 51 1.50 -2.14 14.62
C ALA A 51 2.94 -2.65 14.35
N ARG A 52 3.41 -2.57 13.10
CA ARG A 52 4.79 -2.93 12.71
C ARG A 52 5.77 -1.80 13.01
N LEU A 53 5.38 -0.55 12.80
CA LEU A 53 6.23 0.60 13.11
C LEU A 53 6.47 0.76 14.62
N ARG A 54 5.52 0.32 15.48
CA ARG A 54 5.72 0.33 16.93
C ARG A 54 6.85 -0.59 17.41
N THR A 55 7.27 -1.57 16.62
CA THR A 55 8.42 -2.43 16.97
C THR A 55 9.76 -1.80 16.57
N ARG A 56 9.75 -0.60 15.98
CA ARG A 56 10.92 0.11 15.47
C ARG A 56 11.23 1.32 16.35
N PRO A 57 12.29 1.28 17.17
CA PRO A 57 12.59 2.35 18.14
C PRO A 57 12.98 3.68 17.49
N GLU A 58 13.39 3.68 16.23
CA GLU A 58 13.74 4.87 15.45
C GLU A 58 12.53 5.71 15.02
N VAL A 59 11.32 5.15 15.05
CA VAL A 59 10.10 5.81 14.56
C VAL A 59 9.44 6.62 15.69
N GLN A 60 9.59 7.95 15.65
CA GLN A 60 9.06 8.84 16.71
C GLN A 60 7.53 8.98 16.71
N ASN A 61 6.85 8.82 15.57
CA ASN A 61 5.39 8.91 15.48
C ASN A 61 4.81 7.82 14.55
N PRO A 62 4.69 6.57 15.04
CA PRO A 62 4.23 5.44 14.24
C PRO A 62 2.85 5.63 13.62
N GLY A 63 1.93 6.31 14.33
CA GLY A 63 0.56 6.53 13.86
C GLY A 63 0.49 7.50 12.68
N LEU A 64 1.21 8.63 12.76
CA LEU A 64 1.25 9.59 11.66
C LEU A 64 1.95 9.00 10.43
N LEU A 65 3.05 8.28 10.64
CA LEU A 65 3.79 7.62 9.56
C LEU A 65 2.94 6.54 8.88
N ALA A 66 2.23 5.74 9.67
CA ALA A 66 1.33 4.73 9.13
C ALA A 66 0.18 5.31 8.32
N ALA A 67 -0.40 6.43 8.75
CA ALA A 67 -1.44 7.13 8.02
C ALA A 67 -0.93 7.67 6.67
N GLN A 68 0.29 8.22 6.64
CA GLN A 68 0.93 8.71 5.42
C GLN A 68 1.18 7.55 4.43
N LEU A 69 1.75 6.44 4.92
CA LEU A 69 2.03 5.26 4.10
C LEU A 69 0.76 4.65 3.51
N ALA A 70 -0.25 4.42 4.35
CA ALA A 70 -1.53 3.89 3.90
C ALA A 70 -2.22 4.82 2.90
N GLY A 71 -2.19 6.14 3.15
CA GLY A 71 -2.77 7.13 2.24
C GLY A 71 -2.10 7.13 0.87
N GLY A 72 -0.76 7.08 0.83
CA GLY A 72 0.03 7.02 -0.40
C GLY A 72 -0.24 5.75 -1.20
N GLN A 73 -0.21 4.58 -0.54
CA GLN A 73 -0.50 3.29 -1.19
C GLN A 73 -1.92 3.25 -1.79
N MET A 74 -2.91 3.73 -1.04
CA MET A 74 -4.30 3.81 -1.52
C MET A 74 -4.45 4.79 -2.69
N GLY A 75 -3.77 5.93 -2.64
CA GLY A 75 -3.75 6.91 -3.74
C GLY A 75 -3.20 6.30 -5.03
N LEU A 76 -2.02 5.69 -4.94
CA LEU A 76 -1.34 5.06 -6.08
C LEU A 76 -2.19 3.97 -6.72
N LEU A 77 -2.73 3.03 -5.91
CA LEU A 77 -3.59 1.95 -6.40
C LEU A 77 -4.88 2.50 -7.04
N SER A 78 -5.50 3.52 -6.44
CA SER A 78 -6.73 4.11 -7.00
C SER A 78 -6.50 4.78 -8.35
N THR A 79 -5.41 5.54 -8.51
CA THR A 79 -5.05 6.20 -9.77
C THR A 79 -4.74 5.18 -10.87
N TRP A 80 -4.01 4.12 -10.53
CA TRP A 80 -3.67 3.06 -11.48
C TRP A 80 -4.88 2.23 -11.90
N LEU A 81 -5.72 1.78 -10.97
CA LEU A 81 -6.92 0.98 -11.27
C LEU A 81 -7.98 1.77 -12.06
N ALA A 82 -8.06 3.08 -11.86
CA ALA A 82 -8.91 3.97 -12.64
C ALA A 82 -8.42 4.16 -14.09
N GLY A 83 -7.21 3.70 -14.41
CA GLY A 83 -6.58 3.89 -15.73
C GLY A 83 -6.05 5.30 -15.97
N ALA A 84 -6.00 6.15 -14.94
CA ALA A 84 -5.53 7.54 -15.04
C ALA A 84 -4.00 7.63 -15.21
N ALA A 85 -3.27 6.59 -14.80
CA ALA A 85 -1.83 6.45 -15.02
C ALA A 85 -1.50 5.02 -15.47
N PRO A 86 -1.33 4.78 -16.79
CA PRO A 86 -0.98 3.46 -17.31
C PRO A 86 0.40 3.01 -16.82
N ALA A 87 0.47 1.84 -16.18
CA ALA A 87 1.69 1.22 -15.71
C ALA A 87 1.52 -0.31 -15.67
N SER A 88 2.62 -1.07 -15.76
CA SER A 88 2.58 -2.52 -15.54
C SER A 88 2.34 -2.84 -14.05
N PRO A 89 1.76 -4.01 -13.72
CA PRO A 89 1.68 -4.49 -12.34
C PRO A 89 3.03 -4.48 -11.62
N GLN A 90 4.11 -4.84 -12.33
CA GLN A 90 5.47 -4.79 -11.79
C GLN A 90 5.88 -3.37 -11.40
N ALA A 91 5.72 -2.38 -12.29
CA ALA A 91 6.10 -1.00 -11.99
C ALA A 91 5.33 -0.44 -10.78
N VAL A 92 4.07 -0.85 -10.62
CA VAL A 92 3.25 -0.48 -9.46
C VAL A 92 3.74 -1.14 -8.17
N ALA A 93 4.10 -2.41 -8.21
CA ALA A 93 4.71 -3.11 -7.08
C ALA A 93 6.05 -2.45 -6.67
N ASP A 94 6.90 -2.12 -7.63
CA ASP A 94 8.17 -1.45 -7.40
C ASP A 94 7.97 -0.06 -6.76
N MET A 95 7.00 0.73 -7.25
CA MET A 95 6.67 2.03 -6.66
C MET A 95 6.12 1.92 -5.24
N LEU A 96 5.26 0.94 -4.96
CA LEU A 96 4.74 0.69 -3.61
C LEU A 96 5.88 0.33 -2.63
N HIS A 97 6.82 -0.49 -3.09
CA HIS A 97 8.01 -0.84 -2.32
C HIS A 97 8.90 0.38 -2.07
N ALA A 98 9.25 1.13 -3.10
CA ALA A 98 10.11 2.31 -3.00
C ALA A 98 9.50 3.38 -2.06
N ALA A 99 8.20 3.61 -2.15
CA ALA A 99 7.49 4.54 -1.28
C ALA A 99 7.50 4.09 0.19
N ALA A 100 7.38 2.79 0.45
CA ALA A 100 7.46 2.25 1.80
C ALA A 100 8.86 2.39 2.41
N GLN A 101 9.92 2.17 1.62
CA GLN A 101 11.31 2.30 2.09
C GLN A 101 11.71 3.74 2.34
N ALA A 102 11.40 4.66 1.41
CA ALA A 102 11.78 6.07 1.52
C ALA A 102 11.18 6.79 2.73
N VAL A 103 10.09 6.26 3.27
CA VAL A 103 9.36 6.82 4.41
C VAL A 103 9.76 6.12 5.72
N ALA A 104 10.34 4.93 5.65
CA ALA A 104 10.73 4.13 6.81
C ALA A 104 12.21 4.29 7.23
N THR A 105 12.97 5.13 6.52
CA THR A 105 14.30 5.66 6.88
C THR A 105 14.19 6.93 7.70
#